data_AF-A0AAP0BDP2-F1
#
_entry.id   AF-A0AAP0BDP2-F1
#
_cell.length_a   1.000
_cell.length_b   1.000
_cell.length_c   1.000
_cell.angle_alpha   90.00
_cell.angle_beta   90.00
_cell.angle_gamma   90.00
#
_symmetry.space_group_name_H-M   'P 1'
#
loop_
_entity.id
_entity.type
_entity.pdbx_description
1 polymer ?
#
loop_
_entity_poly.entity_id
_entity_poly.type
_entity_poly.pdbx_seq_one_letter_code
_entity_poly.pdbx_strand_id
1 'polypeptide(L)'
;MLDDFRVGGEAYRDALDLAGIGPSPLEQFTILPLIPIKIGDFSFSFTNPSLFMMLTLGLVLLLLSFMMKGGGGEVSAKCLAILGRAYS
;
A
#
# COMPACT_ATOMS: atom_id res chain seq x y z
N MET A 1 -26.70 -24.56 -22.45
CA MET A 1 -26.08 -24.09 -23.71
C MET A 1 -24.92 -23.10 -23.48
N LEU A 2 -24.80 -22.44 -22.31
CA LEU A 2 -23.63 -21.62 -21.95
C LEU A 2 -22.48 -22.43 -21.29
N ASP A 3 -22.75 -23.65 -20.81
CA ASP A 3 -21.76 -24.51 -20.16
C ASP A 3 -20.72 -25.11 -21.11
N ASP A 4 -21.04 -25.29 -22.39
CA ASP A 4 -20.14 -25.91 -23.37
C ASP A 4 -18.93 -24.99 -23.71
N PHE A 5 -19.19 -23.68 -23.84
CA PHE A 5 -18.13 -22.67 -24.03
C PHE A 5 -17.26 -22.52 -22.77
N ARG A 6 -17.86 -22.64 -21.57
CA ARG A 6 -17.13 -22.60 -20.30
C ARG A 6 -16.21 -23.81 -20.15
N VAL A 7 -16.70 -25.01 -20.46
CA VAL A 7 -15.91 -26.27 -20.42
C VAL A 7 -14.75 -26.22 -21.44
N GLY A 8 -14.97 -25.67 -22.64
CA GLY A 8 -13.90 -25.49 -23.63
C GLY A 8 -12.83 -24.49 -23.19
N GLY A 9 -13.21 -23.39 -22.53
CA GLY A 9 -12.27 -22.41 -21.99
C GLY A 9 -11.41 -22.95 -20.84
N GLU A 10 -11.99 -23.76 -19.96
CA GLU A 10 -11.27 -24.40 -18.85
C GLU A 10 -10.29 -25.46 -19.37
N ALA A 11 -10.74 -26.31 -20.31
CA ALA A 11 -9.88 -27.31 -20.94
C ALA A 11 -8.71 -26.69 -21.73
N TYR A 12 -8.93 -25.53 -22.36
CA TYR A 12 -7.86 -24.79 -23.03
C TYR A 12 -6.84 -24.22 -22.03
N ARG A 13 -7.30 -23.70 -20.88
CA ARG A 13 -6.44 -23.15 -19.82
C ARG A 13 -5.62 -24.26 -19.15
N ASP A 14 -6.22 -25.41 -18.88
CA ASP A 14 -5.54 -26.59 -18.35
C ASP A 14 -4.48 -27.11 -19.34
N ALA A 15 -4.79 -27.13 -20.65
CA ALA A 15 -3.83 -27.51 -21.67
C ALA A 15 -2.66 -26.50 -21.77
N LEU A 16 -2.93 -25.20 -21.59
CA LEU A 16 -1.89 -24.15 -21.51
C LEU A 16 -1.01 -24.32 -20.26
N ASP A 17 -1.61 -24.62 -19.11
CA ASP A 17 -0.91 -24.81 -17.83
C ASP A 17 -0.06 -26.10 -17.84
N LEU A 18 -0.59 -27.21 -18.38
CA LEU A 18 0.14 -28.45 -18.67
C LEU A 18 1.30 -28.25 -19.65
N ALA A 19 1.14 -27.35 -20.63
CA ALA A 19 2.19 -26.98 -21.56
C ALA A 19 3.21 -25.98 -20.97
N GLY A 20 3.00 -25.52 -19.73
CA GLY A 20 3.85 -24.50 -19.09
C GLY A 20 3.73 -23.11 -19.72
N ILE A 21 2.73 -22.88 -20.57
CA ILE A 21 2.41 -21.60 -21.20
C ILE A 21 1.45 -20.85 -20.26
N GLY A 22 1.90 -20.63 -19.04
CA GLY A 22 1.25 -19.74 -18.07
C GLY A 22 1.71 -18.30 -18.24
N PRO A 23 1.00 -17.32 -17.63
CA PRO A 23 1.50 -15.96 -17.57
C PRO A 23 2.89 -15.95 -16.95
N SER A 24 3.84 -15.28 -17.60
CA SER A 24 5.21 -15.31 -17.12
C SER A 24 5.30 -14.62 -15.76
N PRO A 25 6.14 -15.09 -14.82
CA PRO A 25 6.35 -14.40 -13.55
C PRO A 25 6.76 -12.93 -13.71
N LEU A 26 7.24 -12.52 -14.88
CA LEU A 26 7.60 -11.13 -15.16
C LEU A 26 6.38 -10.23 -15.41
N GLU A 27 5.28 -10.76 -15.94
CA GLU A 27 4.09 -9.97 -16.28
C GLU A 27 3.40 -9.36 -15.06
N GLN A 28 3.51 -10.00 -13.89
CA GLN A 28 2.94 -9.47 -12.64
C GLN A 28 3.59 -8.14 -12.20
N PHE A 29 4.77 -7.82 -12.73
CA PHE A 29 5.51 -6.58 -12.42
C PHE A 29 5.32 -5.52 -13.49
N THR A 30 4.34 -5.67 -14.39
CA THR A 30 4.07 -4.68 -15.42
C THR A 30 3.70 -3.33 -14.80
N ILE A 31 4.44 -2.30 -15.20
CA ILE A 31 4.26 -0.94 -14.72
C ILE A 31 3.19 -0.26 -15.59
N LEU A 32 1.98 -0.13 -15.03
CA LEU A 32 0.88 0.55 -15.69
C LEU A 32 0.69 1.95 -15.11
N PRO A 33 0.56 3.00 -15.95
CA PRO A 33 0.18 4.33 -15.50
C PRO A 33 -1.31 4.36 -15.16
N LEU A 34 -1.64 4.65 -13.90
CA LEU A 34 -3.00 4.82 -13.40
C LEU A 34 -3.51 6.24 -13.67
N ILE A 35 -2.67 7.25 -13.39
CA ILE A 35 -3.03 8.66 -13.55
C ILE A 35 -1.88 9.38 -14.27
N PRO A 36 -2.06 9.77 -15.54
CA PRO A 36 -1.06 10.59 -16.23
C PRO A 36 -1.13 12.03 -15.72
N ILE A 37 0.01 12.60 -15.36
CA ILE A 37 0.14 13.96 -14.82
C ILE A 37 1.10 14.73 -15.72
N LYS A 38 0.58 15.70 -16.48
CA LYS A 38 1.42 16.55 -17.34
C LYS A 38 1.44 17.98 -16.81
N ILE A 39 2.64 18.52 -16.62
CA ILE A 39 2.86 19.88 -16.13
C ILE A 39 3.88 20.55 -17.06
N GLY A 40 3.41 21.42 -17.95
CA GLY A 40 4.23 21.97 -19.03
C GLY A 40 4.83 20.85 -19.89
N ASP A 41 6.15 20.85 -20.03
CA ASP A 41 6.91 19.82 -20.77
C ASP A 41 7.23 18.56 -19.94
N PHE A 42 6.90 18.55 -18.64
CA PHE A 42 7.16 17.40 -17.78
C PHE A 42 5.99 16.42 -17.78
N SER A 43 6.32 15.14 -18.04
CA SER A 43 5.37 14.02 -18.01
C SER A 43 5.64 13.15 -16.80
N PHE A 44 4.85 13.34 -15.75
CA PHE A 44 4.78 12.45 -14.59
C PHE A 44 3.63 11.46 -14.76
N SER A 45 3.71 10.32 -14.10
CA SER A 45 2.61 9.36 -14.09
C SER A 45 2.58 8.69 -12.74
N PHE A 46 1.39 8.63 -12.15
CA PHE A 46 1.13 7.80 -10.99
C PHE A 46 0.96 6.36 -11.51
N THR A 47 1.91 5.49 -11.19
CA THR A 47 1.95 4.08 -11.63
C THR A 47 1.67 3.12 -10.47
N ASN A 48 1.44 1.84 -10.76
CA ASN A 48 1.22 0.81 -9.74
C ASN A 48 2.27 0.87 -8.60
N PRO A 49 3.59 0.93 -8.87
CA PRO A 49 4.58 1.10 -7.81
C PRO A 49 4.39 2.36 -6.95
N SER A 50 4.06 3.51 -7.54
CA SER A 50 3.90 4.75 -6.76
C SER A 50 2.70 4.70 -5.81
N LEU A 51 1.65 3.95 -6.15
CA LEU A 51 0.50 3.70 -5.25
C LEU A 51 0.95 2.93 -4.01
N PHE A 52 1.67 1.83 -4.19
CA PHE A 52 2.17 1.04 -3.08
C PHE A 52 3.23 1.78 -2.25
N MET A 53 4.04 2.64 -2.87
CA MET A 53 4.96 3.53 -2.15
C MET A 53 4.22 4.53 -1.25
N MET A 54 3.15 5.18 -1.75
CA MET A 54 2.36 6.09 -0.92
C MET A 54 1.60 5.35 0.20
N LEU A 55 1.05 4.16 -0.09
CA LEU A 55 0.36 3.34 0.89
C LEU A 55 1.30 2.89 2.02
N THR A 56 2.49 2.39 1.68
CA THR A 56 3.47 1.95 2.67
C THR A 56 4.01 3.11 3.48
N LEU A 57 4.32 4.25 2.84
CA LEU A 57 4.72 5.46 3.56
C LEU A 57 3.62 5.93 4.51
N GLY A 58 2.37 5.99 4.05
CA GLY A 58 1.22 6.34 4.87
C GLY A 58 1.02 5.39 6.05
N LEU A 59 1.15 4.08 5.83
CA LEU A 59 1.04 3.07 6.88
C LEU A 59 2.18 3.20 7.90
N VAL A 60 3.43 3.38 7.46
CA VAL A 60 4.58 3.59 8.34
C VAL A 60 4.38 4.85 9.19
N LEU A 61 3.98 5.96 8.58
CA LEU A 61 3.68 7.19 9.31
C LEU A 61 2.53 7.02 10.31
N LEU A 62 1.50 6.26 9.93
CA LEU A 62 0.37 5.96 10.80
C LEU A 62 0.79 5.08 11.98
N LEU A 63 1.60 4.04 11.74
CA LEU A 63 2.15 3.18 12.78
C LEU A 63 3.07 3.97 13.72
N LEU A 64 3.97 4.79 13.18
CA LEU A 64 4.81 5.67 13.97
C LEU A 64 3.96 6.63 14.82
N SER A 65 2.94 7.25 14.22
CA SER A 65 2.03 8.16 14.93
C SER A 65 1.26 7.45 16.04
N PHE A 66 0.84 6.21 15.82
CA PHE A 66 0.18 5.37 16.81
C PHE A 66 1.12 5.01 17.97
N MET A 67 2.36 4.61 17.66
CA MET A 67 3.39 4.31 18.68
C MET A 67 3.79 5.55 19.47
N MET A 68 3.89 6.71 18.81
CA MET A 68 4.27 7.99 19.44
C MET A 68 3.13 8.62 20.27
N LYS A 69 1.88 8.16 20.12
CA LYS A 69 0.72 8.67 20.86
C LYS A 69 0.72 8.28 22.35
N GLY A 70 1.65 7.43 22.80
CA GLY A 70 1.60 6.75 24.10
C GLY A 70 2.39 7.32 25.29
N GLY A 71 3.06 8.47 25.23
CA GLY A 71 4.00 8.81 26.32
C GLY A 71 4.41 10.26 26.56
N GLY A 72 3.67 11.26 26.09
CA GLY A 72 4.19 12.64 26.04
C GLY A 72 3.65 13.68 27.03
N GLY A 73 2.65 13.39 27.87
CA GLY A 73 1.87 14.46 28.51
C GLY A 73 1.79 14.52 30.03
N GLU A 74 1.96 13.40 30.75
CA GLU A 74 1.45 13.35 32.14
C GLU A 74 2.52 13.47 33.22
N VAL A 75 3.78 13.16 32.90
CA VAL A 75 4.85 13.11 33.91
C VAL A 75 5.38 14.50 34.27
N SER A 76 5.47 15.42 33.30
CA SER A 76 5.94 16.80 33.55
C SER A 76 4.89 17.65 34.28
N ALA A 77 3.60 17.48 33.96
CA ALA A 77 2.51 18.22 34.58
C ALA A 77 2.33 17.85 36.07
N LYS A 78 2.46 16.56 36.42
CA LYS A 78 2.35 16.10 37.81
C LYS A 78 3.53 16.51 38.68
N CYS A 79 4.76 16.46 38.15
CA CYS A 79 5.95 16.85 38.91
C CYS A 79 5.97 18.36 39.21
N LEU A 80 5.58 19.18 38.22
CA LEU A 80 5.45 20.63 38.39
C LEU A 80 4.32 21.00 39.37
N ALA A 81 3.22 20.26 39.38
CA ALA A 81 2.13 20.45 40.34
C ALA A 81 2.52 20.09 41.79
N ILE A 82 3.38 19.07 41.98
CA ILE A 82 3.90 18.70 43.31
C ILE A 82 4.89 19.76 43.81
N LEU A 83 5.80 20.23 42.95
CA LEU A 83 6.74 21.29 43.31
C LEU A 83 6.04 22.62 43.63
N GLY A 84 4.99 22.97 42.88
CA GLY A 84 4.16 24.15 43.16
C GLY A 84 3.40 24.07 44.49
N ARG A 85 3.10 22.86 44.99
CA ARG A 85 2.50 22.68 46.33
C ARG A 85 3.52 22.61 47.46
N ALA A 86 4.76 22.22 47.19
CA ALA A 86 5.81 22.13 48.21
C ALA A 86 6.48 23.48 48.52
N TYR A 87 6.31 24.48 47.66
CA TYR A 87 6.95 25.79 47.76
C TYR A 87 5.95 26.96 47.99
N SER A 88 4.70 26.64 48.33
CA SER A 88 3.66 27.58 48.79
C SER A 88 3.38 27.39 50.27
#